data_AF-A0A7J4NY34-F1
#
_entry.id   AF-A0A7J4NY34-F1
#
_cell.length_a   1.000
_cell.length_b   1.000
_cell.length_c   1.000
_cell.angle_alpha   90.00
_cell.angle_beta   90.00
_cell.angle_gamma   90.00
#
_symmetry.space_group_name_H-M   'P 1'
#
loop_
_entity.id
_entity.type
_entity.pdbx_description
1 polymer ?
#
loop_
_entity_poly.entity_id
_entity_poly.type
_entity_poly.pdbx_seq_one_letter_code
_entity_poly.pdbx_strand_id
1 'polypeptide(L)' 'MDGYFRVTKIEPRKLWLEGYMGIKGTVSPVSVSTGISSMCKVGWVINLELGKSWKMLECGNVYPR' A
#
# COMPACT_ATOMS: atom_id res chain seq x y z
N MET A 1 8.73 8.52 1.21
CA MET A 1 7.98 8.51 2.48
C MET A 1 7.82 7.06 2.84
N ASP A 2 8.48 6.66 3.93
CA ASP A 2 8.39 5.31 4.49
C ASP A 2 7.31 5.29 5.58
N GLY A 3 6.57 4.19 5.70
CA GLY A 3 5.49 4.09 6.67
C GLY A 3 4.58 2.88 6.51
N TYR A 4 3.78 2.67 7.56
CA TYR A 4 2.73 1.66 7.56
C TYR A 4 1.44 2.21 6.97
N PHE A 5 0.86 1.45 6.06
CA PHE A 5 -0.38 1.81 5.40
C PHE A 5 -1.37 0.66 5.42
N ARG A 6 -2.64 0.98 5.59
CA ARG A 6 -3.73 0.03 5.51
C ARG A 6 -4.29 0.00 4.08
N VAL A 7 -4.43 -1.19 3.52
CA VAL A 7 -5.07 -1.38 2.20
C VAL A 7 -6.58 -1.20 2.35
N THR A 8 -7.15 -0.21 1.67
CA THR A 8 -8.58 0.11 1.73
C THR A 8 -9.34 -0.33 0.48
N LYS A 9 -8.65 -0.40 -0.67
CA LYS A 9 -9.20 -0.90 -1.93
C LYS A 9 -8.10 -1.50 -2.80
N ILE A 10 -8.47 -2.50 -3.60
CA ILE A 10 -7.59 -3.15 -4.56
C ILE A 10 -8.29 -3.15 -5.92
N GLU A 11 -7.57 -2.75 -6.96
CA GLU A 11 -7.91 -3.01 -8.35
C GLU A 11 -6.72 -3.67 -9.05
N PRO A 12 -6.89 -4.27 -10.24
CA PRO A 12 -5.77 -4.79 -11.00
C PRO A 12 -4.67 -3.73 -11.14
N ARG A 13 -3.48 -4.06 -10.61
CA ARG A 13 -2.29 -3.19 -10.63
C ARG A 13 -2.39 -1.90 -9.82
N LYS A 14 -3.40 -1.73 -8.95
CA LYS A 14 -3.58 -0.51 -8.14
C LYS A 14 -4.01 -0.83 -6.70
N LEU A 15 -3.42 -0.12 -5.75
CA LEU A 15 -3.79 -0.17 -4.34
C LEU A 15 -4.19 1.21 -3.84
N TRP A 16 -5.27 1.29 -3.06
CA TRP A 16 -5.59 2.47 -2.26
C TRP A 16 -5.17 2.18 -0.85
N LEU A 17 -4.48 3.17 -0.28
CA LEU A 17 -3.81 3.03 0.99
C LEU A 17 -4.27 4.18 1.89
N GLU A 18 -4.41 3.89 3.17
CA GLU A 18 -4.65 4.88 4.20
C GLU A 18 -3.49 4.83 5.18
N GLY A 19 -3.04 6.00 5.65
CA GLY A 19 -2.01 6.04 6.68
C GLY A 19 -2.42 5.26 7.93
N TYR A 20 -1.52 4.43 8.43
CA TYR A 20 -1.70 3.65 9.65
C TYR A 20 -0.72 4.15 10.73
N MET A 21 -1.09 4.03 12.02
CA MET A 21 -0.23 4.43 13.16
C MET A 21 0.30 5.87 13.09
N GLY A 22 -0.60 6.86 12.97
CA GLY A 22 -0.24 8.29 13.08
C GLY A 22 0.10 8.98 11.76
N ILE A 23 0.24 8.22 10.66
CA ILE A 23 0.28 8.79 9.32
C ILE A 23 -1.14 9.25 8.95
N LYS A 24 -1.32 10.56 8.71
CA LYS A 24 -2.61 11.13 8.29
C LYS A 24 -2.70 11.21 6.77
N GLY A 25 -3.85 10.81 6.24
CA GLY A 25 -4.20 11.01 4.83
C GLY A 25 -4.46 9.71 4.08
N THR A 26 -5.26 9.84 3.03
CA THR A 26 -5.50 8.78 2.05
C THR A 26 -4.48 8.93 0.93
N VAL A 27 -3.76 7.85 0.64
CA VAL A 27 -2.83 7.77 -0.47
C VAL A 27 -3.61 7.37 -1.72
N SER A 28 -3.54 8.25 -2.73
CA SER A 28 -4.04 8.03 -4.10
C SER A 28 -3.57 6.69 -4.68
N PRO A 29 -4.24 6.14 -5.70
CA PRO A 29 -3.96 4.81 -6.21
C PRO A 29 -2.47 4.60 -6.53
N VAL A 30 -1.83 3.74 -5.75
CA VAL A 30 -0.43 3.35 -5.93
C VAL A 30 -0.39 2.28 -7.01
N SER A 31 0.37 2.56 -8.07
CA SER A 31 0.58 1.59 -9.15
C SER A 31 1.53 0.50 -8.68
N VAL A 32 1.10 -0.75 -8.80
CA VAL A 32 1.86 -1.95 -8.41
C VAL A 32 1.85 -2.98 -9.54
N SER A 33 2.65 -4.03 -9.43
CA SER A 33 2.59 -5.15 -10.37
C SER A 33 1.30 -5.96 -10.18
N THR A 34 0.90 -6.70 -11.21
CA THR A 34 -0.29 -7.57 -11.14
C THR A 34 -0.18 -8.58 -10.00
N GLY A 35 1.02 -9.17 -9.81
CA GLY A 35 1.29 -10.13 -8.73
C GLY A 35 1.09 -9.52 -7.34
N ILE A 36 1.52 -8.27 -7.12
CA ILE A 36 1.28 -7.59 -5.84
C ILE A 36 -0.21 -7.36 -5.61
N SER A 37 -0.92 -6.82 -6.61
CA SER A 37 -2.36 -6.58 -6.48
C SER A 37 -3.17 -7.87 -6.27
N SER A 38 -2.72 -9.01 -6.80
CA SER A 38 -3.39 -10.30 -6.60
C SER A 38 -3.11 -10.95 -5.25
N MET A 39 -1.97 -10.61 -4.62
CA MET A 39 -1.59 -11.16 -3.30
C MET A 39 -2.08 -10.30 -2.13
N CYS A 40 -2.30 -9.00 -2.34
CA CYS A 40 -2.80 -8.11 -1.31
C CYS A 40 -4.29 -8.38 -0.99
N LYS A 41 -4.68 -8.04 0.24
CA LYS A 41 -6.09 -8.06 0.66
C LYS A 41 -6.46 -6.75 1.34
N VAL A 42 -7.72 -6.34 1.15
CA VAL A 42 -8.29 -5.19 1.86
C VAL A 42 -8.24 -5.47 3.38
N GLY A 43 -7.83 -4.47 4.14
CA GLY A 43 -7.67 -4.53 5.59
C GLY A 43 -6.25 -4.85 6.06
N TRP A 44 -5.37 -5.36 5.19
CA TRP A 44 -3.98 -5.60 5.53
C TRP A 44 -3.23 -4.30 5.81
N VAL A 45 -2.26 -4.38 6.72
CA VAL A 45 -1.30 -3.30 6.96
C VAL A 45 0.03 -3.72 6.36
N ILE A 46 0.57 -2.87 5.49
CA ILE A 46 1.80 -3.09 4.75
C ILE A 46 2.78 -1.96 5.05
N ASN A 47 4.05 -2.30 5.23
CA ASN A 47 5.13 -1.31 5.28
C ASN A 47 5.61 -1.01 3.86
N LEU A 48 5.57 0.26 3.45
CA LEU A 48 5.93 0.70 2.10
C LEU A 48 6.78 1.96 2.11
N GLU A 49 7.75 1.98 1.21
CA GLU A 49 8.44 3.20 0.82
C GLU A 49 7.85 3.77 -0.48
N LEU A 50 7.24 4.95 -0.37
CA LEU A 50 6.64 5.68 -1.49
C LEU A 50 7.60 6.75 -2.02
N GLY A 51 7.95 6.66 -3.31
CA GLY A 51 8.75 7.67 -4.01
C GLY A 51 7.97 8.92 -4.42
N LYS A 52 8.67 9.93 -4.98
CA LYS A 52 8.12 11.23 -5.45
C LYS A 52 7.04 11.17 -6.55
N SER A 53 6.51 9.99 -6.88
CA SER A 53 5.46 9.81 -7.90
C SER A 53 4.45 8.70 -7.56
N TRP A 54 4.26 8.38 -6.27
CA TRP A 54 3.36 7.29 -5.82
C TRP A 54 3.63 5.95 -6.51
N LYS A 55 4.89 5.72 -6.87
CA LYS A 55 5.39 4.42 -7.32
C LYS A 55 5.92 3.70 -6.10
N MET A 56 5.48 2.46 -5.93
CA MET A 56 6.02 1.57 -4.92
C MET A 56 7.49 1.31 -5.27
N LEU A 57 8.40 1.65 -4.37
CA LEU A 57 9.83 1.40 -4.56
C LEU A 57 10.20 0.04 -3.99
N GLU A 58 9.68 -0.29 -2.82
CA GLU A 58 9.96 -1.53 -2.10
C GLU A 58 8.77 -1.91 -1.19
N CYS A 59 8.63 -3.19 -0.87
CA CYS A 59 7.63 -3.71 0.06
C CYS A 59 8.31 -4.61 1.09
N GLY A 60 8.15 -4.24 2.36
CA GLY A 60 8.70 -4.98 3.50
C GLY A 60 7.69 -5.97 4.09
N ASN A 61 7.82 -6.22 5.40
CA ASN A 61 6.98 -7.19 6.12
C ASN A 61 5.48 -6.92 5.96
N VAL A 62 4.73 -7.99 5.68
CA VAL A 62 3.27 -7.98 5.52
C VAL A 62 2.65 -8.78 6.66
N TYR A 63 1.69 -8.18 7.36
CA TYR A 63 1.00 -8.82 8.49
C TYR A 63 -0.46 -9.09 8.12
N PRO A 64 -0.81 -10.34 7.73
CA PRO A 64 -2.19 -10.72 7.48
C PRO A 64 -2.97 -10.86 8.80
N ARG A 65 -4.27 -10.59 8.75
CA ARG A 65 -5.23 -10.88 9.80
C ARG A 65 -6.13 -12.03 9.39
#